data_AF-A0A3L6F919-F1
#
_entry.id   AF-A0A3L6F919-F1
#
_cell.length_a   1.000
_cell.length_b   1.000
_cell.length_c   1.000
_cell.angle_alpha   90.00
_cell.angle_beta   90.00
_cell.angle_gamma   90.00
#
_symmetry.space_group_name_H-M   'P 1'
#
loop_
_entity.id
_entity.type
_entity.pdbx_description
1 polymer ?
#
loop_
_entity_poly.entity_id
_entity_poly.type
_entity_poly.pdbx_seq_one_letter_code
_entity_poly.pdbx_strand_id
1 'polypeptide(L)'
;MASPAAVLVSNGGISPHAPPSAAAFLVSTPGAYTTAPGTLLWWTRHLRRLAESATLLARSRPNLLGLPLPRSRALDLDLLSIHSLVNPSVRVAIREMRTRLPMTKDEDLALTALVRGADPISGGGGAGLDVFVHVGTYSPPIFGESGARLAAAGRGRDAAAAKYASWARIRKSLEKMRPPGVTELLLTNDGDHILEGAVTNFFVVCQQASPTYFLSMKGTFL
;
A
#
# COMPACT_ATOMS: atom_id res chain seq x y z
N MET A 1 -1.79 22.93 -18.29
CA MET A 1 -2.10 22.65 -16.88
C MET A 1 -0.84 22.08 -16.23
N ALA A 2 -0.24 22.79 -15.27
CA ALA A 2 0.90 22.27 -14.53
C ALA A 2 0.44 21.02 -13.74
N SER A 3 1.11 19.88 -13.94
CA SER A 3 0.85 18.68 -13.13
C SER A 3 1.01 19.04 -11.64
N PRO A 4 0.17 18.52 -10.72
CA PRO A 4 0.43 18.72 -9.29
C PRO A 4 1.82 18.17 -8.99
N ALA A 5 2.66 19.01 -8.38
CA ALA A 5 4.10 18.79 -8.25
C ALA A 5 4.40 17.68 -7.24
N ALA A 6 4.18 16.43 -7.62
CA ALA A 6 4.58 15.29 -6.83
C ALA A 6 6.11 15.25 -6.66
N VAL A 7 6.54 14.65 -5.56
CA VAL A 7 7.96 14.41 -5.25
C VAL A 7 8.17 12.91 -5.22
N LEU A 8 9.29 12.46 -5.79
CA LEU A 8 9.78 11.10 -5.65
C LEU A 8 11.21 11.19 -5.13
N VAL A 9 11.50 10.50 -4.04
CA VAL A 9 12.85 10.30 -3.51
C VAL A 9 13.20 8.83 -3.63
N SER A 10 14.38 8.52 -4.18
CA SER A 10 14.93 7.17 -4.28
C SER A 10 16.25 7.12 -3.53
N ASN A 11 16.37 6.22 -2.55
CA ASN A 11 17.58 6.04 -1.73
C ASN A 11 18.16 7.37 -1.20
N GLY A 12 17.30 8.29 -0.78
CA GLY A 12 17.67 9.63 -0.28
C GLY A 12 17.88 10.71 -1.35
N GLY A 13 17.98 10.35 -2.64
CA GLY A 13 18.10 11.30 -3.76
C GLY A 13 16.75 11.70 -4.35
N ILE A 14 16.56 12.98 -4.68
CA ILE A 14 15.34 13.47 -5.34
C ILE A 14 15.37 13.05 -6.81
N SER A 15 14.32 12.39 -7.27
CA SER A 15 14.15 12.03 -8.69
C SER A 15 13.67 13.24 -9.50
N PRO A 16 14.23 13.48 -10.70
CA PRO A 16 13.77 14.55 -11.59
C PRO A 16 12.37 14.29 -12.15
N HIS A 17 11.94 13.02 -12.21
CA HIS A 17 10.66 12.62 -12.78
C HIS A 17 9.85 11.85 -11.75
N ALA A 18 8.99 12.57 -11.03
CA ALA A 18 8.03 11.97 -10.11
C ALA A 18 6.78 11.51 -10.87
N PRO A 19 6.27 10.29 -10.62
CA PRO A 19 4.95 9.90 -11.09
C PRO A 19 3.88 10.88 -10.59
N PRO A 20 2.87 11.22 -11.41
CA PRO A 20 1.90 12.27 -11.08
C PRO A 20 0.97 11.90 -9.91
N SER A 21 0.89 10.62 -9.54
CA SER A 21 0.08 10.14 -8.42
C SER A 21 0.69 8.88 -7.79
N ALA A 22 0.29 8.60 -6.54
CA ALA A 22 0.68 7.35 -5.87
C ALA A 22 0.20 6.12 -6.65
N ALA A 23 -0.98 6.18 -7.29
CA ALA A 23 -1.46 5.10 -8.13
C ALA A 23 -0.56 4.86 -9.35
N ALA A 24 -0.12 5.93 -10.04
CA ALA A 24 0.82 5.81 -11.16
C ALA A 24 2.17 5.23 -10.71
N PHE A 25 2.66 5.67 -9.55
CA PHE A 25 3.88 5.16 -8.93
C PHE A 25 3.80 3.65 -8.61
N LEU A 26 2.72 3.20 -7.96
CA LEU A 26 2.53 1.79 -7.60
C LEU A 26 2.30 0.87 -8.80
N VAL A 27 1.78 1.42 -9.91
CA VAL A 27 1.64 0.66 -11.17
C VAL A 27 2.99 0.46 -11.85
N SER A 28 3.89 1.44 -11.79
CA SER A 28 5.20 1.38 -12.47
C SER A 28 6.30 0.71 -11.64
N THR A 29 6.16 0.67 -10.31
CA THR A 29 7.23 0.22 -9.40
C THR A 29 6.75 -0.96 -8.56
N PRO A 30 7.29 -2.19 -8.75
CA PRO A 30 6.98 -3.33 -7.89
C PRO A 30 7.65 -3.17 -6.52
N GLY A 31 7.14 -3.86 -5.50
CA GLY A 31 7.67 -3.81 -4.13
C GLY A 31 6.59 -3.90 -3.07
N ALA A 32 7.01 -3.97 -1.80
CA ALA A 32 6.14 -3.80 -0.65
C ALA A 32 5.95 -2.31 -0.38
N TYR A 33 4.75 -1.88 0.02
CA TYR A 33 4.50 -0.45 0.24
C TYR A 33 3.58 -0.16 1.42
N THR A 34 3.66 1.07 1.91
CA THR A 34 2.71 1.65 2.86
C THR A 34 2.39 3.08 2.46
N THR A 35 1.20 3.55 2.81
CA THR A 35 0.74 4.92 2.52
C THR A 35 0.19 5.51 3.79
N ALA A 36 0.60 6.74 4.11
CA ALA A 36 0.19 7.51 5.29
C ALA A 36 -0.16 8.94 4.87
N PRO A 37 -0.96 9.68 5.66
CA PRO A 37 -1.09 11.13 5.46
C PRO A 37 0.26 11.83 5.66
N GLY A 38 0.43 13.02 5.08
CA GLY A 38 1.66 13.80 5.20
C GLY A 38 2.00 14.20 6.64
N THR A 39 1.01 14.23 7.53
CA THR A 39 1.19 14.39 8.98
C THR A 39 1.91 13.21 9.66
N LEU A 40 2.12 12.11 8.92
CA LEU A 40 2.74 10.88 9.43
C LEU A 40 1.96 10.28 10.63
N LEU A 41 0.63 10.46 10.65
CA LEU A 41 -0.22 9.87 11.67
C LEU A 41 0.01 8.34 11.74
N TRP A 42 0.27 7.84 12.95
CA TRP A 42 0.59 6.43 13.24
C TRP A 42 1.74 5.84 12.41
N TRP A 43 2.74 6.65 12.02
CA TRP A 43 3.83 6.23 11.14
C TRP A 43 4.56 4.94 11.58
N THR A 44 4.77 4.74 12.89
CA THR A 44 5.35 3.50 13.40
C THR A 44 4.56 2.25 13.01
N ARG A 45 3.22 2.34 12.97
CA ARG A 45 2.35 1.24 12.50
C ARG A 45 2.50 1.02 10.99
N HIS A 46 2.63 2.10 10.23
CA HIS A 46 2.88 2.03 8.78
C HIS A 46 4.22 1.36 8.45
N LEU A 47 5.29 1.71 9.18
CA LEU A 47 6.61 1.10 9.04
C LEU A 47 6.60 -0.37 9.46
N ARG A 48 5.90 -0.73 10.55
CA ARG A 48 5.74 -2.14 10.95
C ARG A 48 5.05 -2.95 9.87
N ARG A 49 3.93 -2.44 9.33
CA ARG A 49 3.22 -3.11 8.23
C ARG A 49 4.10 -3.26 6.98
N LEU A 50 4.94 -2.27 6.70
CA LEU A 50 5.90 -2.32 5.59
C LEU A 50 6.95 -3.42 5.81
N ALA A 51 7.52 -3.51 7.01
CA ALA A 51 8.46 -4.56 7.40
C ALA A 51 7.84 -5.96 7.26
N GLU A 52 6.66 -6.16 7.85
CA GLU A 52 5.91 -7.41 7.76
C GLU A 52 5.62 -7.78 6.30
N SER A 53 5.15 -6.83 5.49
CA SER A 53 4.85 -7.06 4.07
C SER A 53 6.10 -7.43 3.29
N ALA A 54 7.21 -6.72 3.48
CA ALA A 54 8.46 -7.00 2.79
C ALA A 54 9.02 -8.38 3.17
N THR A 55 9.05 -8.72 4.46
CA THR A 55 9.49 -10.03 4.96
C THR A 55 8.61 -11.16 4.44
N LEU A 56 7.27 -11.00 4.44
CA LEU A 56 6.33 -11.99 3.89
C LEU A 56 6.55 -12.20 2.39
N LEU A 57 6.72 -11.13 1.61
CA LEU A 57 6.98 -11.24 0.17
C LEU A 57 8.34 -11.88 -0.11
N ALA A 58 9.40 -11.51 0.63
CA ALA A 58 10.73 -12.10 0.44
C ALA A 58 10.70 -13.63 0.63
N ARG A 59 9.90 -14.12 1.59
CA ARG A 59 9.75 -15.56 1.90
C ARG A 59 8.84 -16.29 0.93
N SER A 60 7.67 -15.72 0.61
CA SER A 60 6.61 -16.43 -0.12
C SER A 60 6.52 -16.11 -1.61
N ARG A 61 6.83 -14.86 -2.01
CA ARG A 61 6.67 -14.35 -3.38
C ARG A 61 7.75 -13.31 -3.71
N PRO A 62 9.04 -13.71 -3.77
CA PRO A 62 10.18 -12.79 -3.91
C PRO A 62 10.11 -11.94 -5.19
N ASN A 63 9.49 -12.48 -6.25
CA ASN A 63 9.24 -11.76 -7.50
C ASN A 63 8.35 -10.53 -7.31
N LEU A 64 7.38 -10.56 -6.38
CA LEU A 64 6.53 -9.39 -6.08
C LEU A 64 7.27 -8.30 -5.29
N LEU A 65 8.34 -8.67 -4.58
CA LEU A 65 9.26 -7.73 -3.93
C LEU A 65 10.33 -7.20 -4.90
N GLY A 66 10.45 -7.78 -6.11
CA GLY A 66 11.50 -7.42 -7.07
C GLY A 66 12.86 -8.05 -6.77
N LEU A 67 12.90 -9.15 -6.00
CA LEU A 67 14.12 -9.93 -5.80
C LEU A 67 14.34 -10.91 -6.96
N PRO A 68 15.58 -11.05 -7.48
CA PRO A 68 15.88 -12.01 -8.54
C PRO A 68 15.81 -13.45 -8.01
N LEU A 69 15.06 -14.32 -8.69
CA LEU A 69 15.19 -15.77 -8.46
C LEU A 69 16.57 -16.26 -8.96
N PRO A 70 17.22 -17.25 -8.30
CA PRO A 70 16.77 -18.05 -7.16
C PRO A 70 17.23 -17.49 -5.79
N ARG A 71 17.68 -16.23 -5.74
CA ARG A 71 18.27 -15.64 -4.52
C ARG A 71 17.20 -15.13 -3.55
N SER A 72 16.43 -16.03 -2.98
CA SER A 72 15.70 -15.74 -1.74
C SER A 72 16.68 -15.88 -0.56
N ARG A 73 17.56 -14.89 -0.36
CA ARG A 73 18.00 -14.65 1.03
C ARG A 73 16.74 -14.23 1.77
N ALA A 74 16.39 -14.96 2.82
CA ALA A 74 15.34 -14.52 3.73
C ALA A 74 15.80 -13.18 4.32
N LEU A 75 15.31 -12.08 3.75
CA LEU A 75 15.47 -10.76 4.34
C LEU A 75 14.63 -10.77 5.61
N ASP A 76 15.27 -10.82 6.76
CA ASP A 76 14.59 -10.62 8.03
C ASP A 76 14.62 -9.13 8.34
N LEU A 77 13.59 -8.44 7.85
CA LEU A 77 13.47 -6.99 8.00
C LEU A 77 12.69 -6.73 9.27
N ASP A 78 13.40 -6.36 10.32
CA ASP A 78 12.77 -5.87 11.54
C ASP A 78 12.34 -4.39 11.38
N LEU A 79 11.57 -3.91 12.37
CA LEU A 79 11.07 -2.55 12.37
C LEU A 79 12.21 -1.52 12.39
N LEU A 80 13.30 -1.78 13.11
CA LEU A 80 14.43 -0.86 13.26
C LEU A 80 15.20 -0.70 11.94
N SER A 81 15.36 -1.79 11.19
CA SER A 81 15.99 -1.81 9.87
C SER A 81 15.17 -1.00 8.88
N ILE A 82 13.86 -1.25 8.80
CA ILE A 82 12.96 -0.50 7.92
C ILE A 82 12.87 0.98 8.31
N HIS A 83 12.85 1.28 9.61
CA HIS A 83 12.86 2.66 10.10
C HIS A 83 14.12 3.42 9.66
N SER A 84 15.30 2.83 9.88
CA SER A 84 16.59 3.42 9.51
C SER A 84 16.73 3.58 7.99
N LEU A 85 16.18 2.64 7.23
CA LEU A 85 16.22 2.62 5.77
C LEU A 85 15.27 3.64 5.13
N VAL A 86 14.03 3.75 5.61
CA VAL A 86 12.96 4.55 4.96
C VAL A 86 12.96 6.01 5.41
N ASN A 87 13.20 6.29 6.69
CA ASN A 87 13.01 7.63 7.24
C ASN A 87 13.93 8.73 6.68
N PRO A 88 15.19 8.46 6.30
CA PRO A 88 16.01 9.45 5.60
C PRO A 88 15.33 9.97 4.32
N SER A 89 14.82 9.06 3.48
CA SER A 89 14.10 9.41 2.24
C SER A 89 12.79 10.14 2.51
N VAL A 90 12.06 9.77 3.57
CA VAL A 90 10.84 10.48 4.00
C VAL A 90 11.11 11.93 4.37
N ARG A 91 12.17 12.19 5.14
CA ARG A 91 12.53 13.56 5.53
C ARG A 91 12.88 14.43 4.32
N VAL A 92 13.61 13.87 3.35
CA VAL A 92 13.92 14.57 2.09
C VAL A 92 12.65 14.85 1.31
N ALA A 93 11.76 13.85 1.15
CA ALA A 93 10.55 13.98 0.35
C ALA A 93 9.57 15.03 0.91
N ILE A 94 9.35 15.03 2.23
CA ILE A 94 8.47 16.02 2.89
C ILE A 94 9.05 17.43 2.77
N ARG A 95 10.36 17.59 2.99
CA ARG A 95 11.04 18.89 2.87
C ARG A 95 10.89 19.45 1.45
N GLU A 96 11.19 18.63 0.45
CA GLU A 96 11.07 19.01 -0.96
C GLU A 96 9.61 19.34 -1.33
N MET A 97 8.64 18.56 -0.85
CA MET A 97 7.22 18.83 -1.12
C MET A 97 6.77 20.17 -0.53
N ARG A 98 7.22 20.51 0.68
CA ARG A 98 6.94 21.81 1.31
C ARG A 98 7.58 22.98 0.56
N THR A 99 8.74 22.76 -0.07
CA THR A 99 9.34 23.77 -0.95
C THR A 99 8.52 23.98 -2.22
N ARG A 100 7.96 22.92 -2.80
CA ARG A 100 7.12 23.01 -4.02
C ARG A 100 5.71 23.55 -3.77
N LEU A 101 5.13 23.21 -2.62
CA LEU A 101 3.76 23.56 -2.25
C LEU A 101 3.70 24.12 -0.81
N PRO A 102 4.23 25.34 -0.58
CA PRO A 102 4.38 25.91 0.77
C PRO A 102 3.04 26.21 1.47
N MET A 103 1.96 26.36 0.71
CA MET A 103 0.62 26.67 1.24
C MET A 103 -0.23 25.43 1.51
N THR A 104 0.22 24.24 1.11
CA THR A 104 -0.53 22.99 1.27
C THR A 104 -0.33 22.44 2.68
N LYS A 105 -1.42 22.06 3.36
CA LYS A 105 -1.35 21.45 4.68
C LYS A 105 -0.85 20.01 4.55
N ASP A 106 -0.13 19.52 5.57
CA ASP A 106 0.33 18.13 5.60
C ASP A 106 -0.82 17.11 5.56
N GLU A 107 -2.03 17.51 5.99
CA GLU A 107 -3.26 16.70 5.92
C GLU A 107 -3.76 16.50 4.49
N ASP A 108 -3.45 17.44 3.60
CA ASP A 108 -3.80 17.40 2.17
C ASP A 108 -2.71 16.69 1.35
N LEU A 109 -1.75 16.03 2.01
CA LEU A 109 -0.68 15.26 1.39
C LEU A 109 -0.84 13.78 1.71
N ALA A 110 -0.45 12.92 0.76
CA ALA A 110 -0.25 11.51 0.98
C ALA A 110 1.21 11.15 0.70
N LEU A 111 1.81 10.42 1.64
CA LEU A 111 3.12 9.83 1.51
C LEU A 111 3.00 8.34 1.26
N THR A 112 3.61 7.85 0.18
CA THR A 112 3.72 6.42 -0.13
C THR A 112 5.18 6.01 -0.10
N ALA A 113 5.55 5.20 0.89
CA ALA A 113 6.87 4.59 0.98
C ALA A 113 6.81 3.15 0.42
N LEU A 114 7.80 2.79 -0.38
CA LEU A 114 7.94 1.49 -1.02
C LEU A 114 9.36 0.98 -0.86
N VAL A 115 9.49 -0.31 -0.57
CA VAL A 115 10.77 -1.04 -0.58
C VAL A 115 10.71 -2.17 -1.61
N ARG A 116 11.81 -2.38 -2.32
CA ARG A 116 11.98 -3.49 -3.26
C ARG A 116 13.39 -4.03 -3.21
N GLY A 117 13.57 -5.25 -3.73
CA GLY A 117 14.89 -5.82 -3.97
C GLY A 117 15.76 -4.85 -4.77
N ALA A 118 16.98 -4.61 -4.27
CA ALA A 118 17.93 -3.77 -4.96
C ALA A 118 18.34 -4.38 -6.30
N ASP A 119 18.48 -3.53 -7.31
CA ASP A 119 19.13 -3.95 -8.55
C ASP A 119 20.63 -4.19 -8.28
N PRO A 120 21.20 -5.36 -8.63
CA PRO A 120 22.64 -5.61 -8.48
C PRO A 120 23.54 -4.58 -9.19
N ILE A 121 23.02 -3.83 -10.17
CA ILE A 121 23.78 -2.84 -10.94
C ILE A 121 23.74 -1.45 -10.27
N SER A 122 22.67 -1.12 -9.53
CA SER A 122 22.38 0.25 -9.09
C SER A 122 22.99 0.63 -7.74
N GLY A 123 23.79 -0.24 -7.12
CA GLY A 123 24.35 0.00 -5.79
C GLY A 123 23.23 0.13 -4.75
N GLY A 124 22.64 -1.01 -4.38
CA GLY A 124 21.46 -1.05 -3.51
C GLY A 124 21.58 -0.25 -2.21
N GLY A 125 20.44 0.25 -1.74
CA GLY A 125 20.33 0.80 -0.40
C GLY A 125 20.73 -0.22 0.69
N GLY A 126 20.97 0.28 1.91
CA GLY A 126 21.34 -0.54 3.06
C GLY A 126 20.43 -1.76 3.20
N ALA A 127 21.03 -2.94 3.44
CA ALA A 127 20.39 -4.26 3.48
C ALA A 127 19.96 -4.89 2.13
N GLY A 128 20.41 -4.36 0.98
CA GLY A 128 20.11 -4.96 -0.33
C GLY A 128 18.71 -4.65 -0.84
N LEU A 129 18.16 -3.51 -0.40
CA LEU A 129 16.85 -3.00 -0.78
C LEU A 129 16.97 -1.58 -1.30
N ASP A 130 16.17 -1.27 -2.32
CA ASP A 130 15.94 0.10 -2.75
C ASP A 130 14.69 0.66 -2.07
N VAL A 131 14.78 1.94 -1.70
CA VAL A 131 13.72 2.72 -1.06
C VAL A 131 13.22 3.76 -2.02
N PHE A 132 11.90 3.87 -2.10
CA PHE A 132 11.22 4.91 -2.85
C PHE A 132 10.19 5.57 -1.95
N VAL A 133 10.16 6.90 -1.94
CA VAL A 133 9.16 7.69 -1.24
C VAL A 133 8.52 8.65 -2.21
N HIS A 134 7.25 8.43 -2.50
CA HIS A 134 6.41 9.32 -3.28
C HIS A 134 5.59 10.20 -2.32
N VAL A 135 5.54 11.49 -2.59
CA VAL A 135 4.65 12.43 -1.90
C VAL A 135 3.84 13.19 -2.95
N GLY A 136 2.53 13.19 -2.80
CA GLY A 136 1.59 13.88 -3.68
C GLY A 136 0.47 14.51 -2.87
N THR A 137 -0.29 15.39 -3.53
CA THR A 137 -1.55 15.87 -2.94
C THR A 137 -2.54 14.72 -2.80
N TYR A 138 -3.31 14.76 -1.73
CA TYR A 138 -4.35 13.80 -1.42
C TYR A 138 -5.71 14.49 -1.49
N SER A 139 -6.63 13.89 -2.24
CA SER A 139 -8.03 14.27 -2.24
C SER A 139 -8.82 13.02 -1.85
N PRO A 140 -9.47 13.00 -0.67
CA PRO A 140 -10.22 11.84 -0.24
C PRO A 140 -11.37 11.56 -1.22
N PRO A 141 -11.65 10.27 -1.53
CA PRO A 141 -12.81 9.93 -2.33
C PRO A 141 -14.09 10.37 -1.62
N ILE A 142 -14.94 11.12 -2.34
CA ILE A 142 -16.23 11.57 -1.84
C ILE A 142 -17.27 10.50 -2.18
N PHE A 143 -17.62 9.68 -1.20
CA PHE A 143 -18.80 8.83 -1.25
C PHE A 143 -19.97 9.70 -0.81
N GLY A 144 -20.78 10.18 -1.76
CA GLY A 144 -21.91 11.07 -1.46
C GLY A 144 -22.90 10.47 -0.46
N GLU A 145 -24.00 11.16 -0.19
CA GLU A 145 -24.97 10.79 0.87
C GLU A 145 -25.53 9.36 0.76
N SER A 146 -25.53 8.77 -0.45
CA SER A 146 -25.99 7.40 -0.70
C SER A 146 -25.01 6.30 -0.30
N GLY A 147 -23.83 6.64 0.23
CA GLY A 147 -22.80 5.68 0.61
C GLY A 147 -22.16 4.95 -0.57
N ALA A 148 -21.33 3.95 -0.26
CA ALA A 148 -20.69 3.11 -1.27
C ALA A 148 -21.66 2.07 -1.83
N ARG A 149 -21.66 1.90 -3.16
CA ARG A 149 -22.38 0.82 -3.86
C ARG A 149 -21.41 -0.29 -4.19
N LEU A 150 -21.68 -1.50 -3.68
CA LEU A 150 -20.73 -2.61 -3.70
C LEU A 150 -21.18 -3.69 -4.68
N ALA A 151 -20.24 -4.39 -5.31
CA ALA A 151 -20.50 -5.63 -6.03
C ALA A 151 -19.41 -6.66 -5.71
N ALA A 152 -19.81 -7.90 -5.48
CA ALA A 152 -18.88 -9.01 -5.30
C ALA A 152 -18.36 -9.47 -6.66
N ALA A 153 -17.06 -9.30 -6.91
CA ALA A 153 -16.40 -9.72 -8.14
C ALA A 153 -14.88 -9.82 -7.98
N GLY A 154 -14.31 -10.78 -8.70
CA GLY A 154 -12.86 -10.96 -8.80
C GLY A 154 -12.26 -11.77 -7.65
N ARG A 155 -11.23 -12.54 -7.99
CA ARG A 155 -10.53 -13.42 -7.04
C ARG A 155 -9.77 -12.64 -5.97
N GLY A 156 -9.55 -13.29 -4.83
CA GLY A 156 -8.68 -12.80 -3.77
C GLY A 156 -7.23 -12.59 -4.22
N ARG A 157 -6.49 -11.82 -3.41
CA ARG A 157 -5.08 -11.50 -3.66
C ARG A 157 -4.20 -12.71 -3.36
N ASP A 158 -3.25 -13.01 -4.25
CA ASP A 158 -2.29 -14.10 -4.07
C ASP A 158 -1.57 -14.03 -2.69
N ALA A 159 -1.05 -12.85 -2.31
CA ALA A 159 -0.44 -12.57 -1.01
C ALA A 159 -1.26 -11.56 -0.19
N ALA A 160 -2.51 -11.92 0.17
CA ALA A 160 -3.44 -11.01 0.86
C ALA A 160 -2.87 -10.40 2.16
N ALA A 161 -2.09 -11.16 2.94
CA ALA A 161 -1.46 -10.68 4.17
C ALA A 161 -0.40 -9.57 3.94
N ALA A 162 0.14 -9.45 2.73
CA ALA A 162 1.15 -8.44 2.38
C ALA A 162 0.55 -7.29 1.59
N LYS A 163 1.07 -6.07 1.80
CA LYS A 163 0.74 -4.89 0.99
C LYS A 163 1.79 -4.70 -0.09
N TYR A 164 1.45 -5.05 -1.34
CA TYR A 164 2.37 -5.08 -2.48
C TYR A 164 1.86 -4.27 -3.68
N ALA A 165 2.76 -3.55 -4.34
CA ALA A 165 2.43 -2.54 -5.35
C ALA A 165 1.80 -3.14 -6.61
N SER A 166 2.22 -4.34 -7.02
CA SER A 166 1.67 -5.01 -8.20
C SER A 166 0.16 -5.27 -8.11
N TRP A 167 -0.43 -5.27 -6.90
CA TRP A 167 -1.88 -5.30 -6.74
C TRP A 167 -2.55 -4.10 -7.42
N ALA A 168 -1.94 -2.91 -7.42
CA ALA A 168 -2.49 -1.75 -8.12
C ALA A 168 -2.68 -2.00 -9.62
N ARG A 169 -1.75 -2.75 -10.24
CA ARG A 169 -1.85 -3.14 -11.65
C ARG A 169 -2.93 -4.20 -11.86
N ILE A 170 -2.99 -5.23 -11.00
CA ILE A 170 -3.99 -6.31 -11.08
C ILE A 170 -5.41 -5.76 -10.89
N ARG A 171 -5.60 -4.89 -9.89
CA ARG A 171 -6.90 -4.26 -9.63
C ARG A 171 -7.37 -3.41 -10.80
N LYS A 172 -6.46 -2.74 -11.53
CA LYS A 172 -6.84 -1.90 -12.68
C LYS A 172 -7.60 -2.70 -13.74
N SER A 173 -7.28 -3.98 -13.95
CA SER A 173 -8.09 -4.86 -14.81
C SER A 173 -9.42 -5.25 -14.18
N LEU A 174 -9.48 -5.49 -12.88
CA LEU A 174 -10.72 -5.83 -12.17
C LEU A 174 -11.72 -4.66 -12.21
N GLU A 175 -11.25 -3.43 -11.99
CA GLU A 175 -12.08 -2.22 -12.04
C GLU A 175 -12.74 -1.99 -13.41
N LYS A 176 -12.17 -2.52 -14.50
CA LYS A 176 -12.82 -2.46 -15.83
C LYS A 176 -14.08 -3.33 -15.92
N MET A 177 -14.18 -4.35 -15.07
CA MET A 177 -15.34 -5.24 -14.98
C MET A 177 -16.41 -4.71 -14.02
N ARG A 178 -16.18 -3.54 -13.39
CA ARG A 178 -17.09 -2.99 -12.40
C ARG A 178 -18.43 -2.60 -13.04
N PRO A 179 -19.57 -3.11 -12.54
CA PRO A 179 -20.88 -2.75 -13.07
C PRO A 179 -21.15 -1.24 -12.97
N PRO A 180 -21.98 -0.66 -13.86
CA PRO A 180 -22.38 0.73 -13.77
C PRO A 180 -22.98 1.08 -12.41
N GLY A 181 -22.58 2.22 -11.85
CA GLY A 181 -23.06 2.69 -10.55
C GLY A 181 -22.33 2.09 -9.34
N VAL A 182 -21.66 0.94 -9.46
CA VAL A 182 -20.84 0.38 -8.37
C VAL A 182 -19.63 1.27 -8.12
N THR A 183 -19.37 1.59 -6.85
CA THR A 183 -18.26 2.43 -6.41
C THR A 183 -17.06 1.63 -5.91
N GLU A 184 -17.29 0.39 -5.45
CA GLU A 184 -16.22 -0.50 -4.98
C GLU A 184 -16.55 -1.98 -5.23
N LEU A 185 -15.52 -2.76 -5.55
CA LEU A 185 -15.61 -4.22 -5.70
C LEU A 185 -15.20 -4.93 -4.40
N LEU A 186 -15.97 -5.94 -4.01
CA LEU A 186 -15.62 -6.89 -2.96
C LEU A 186 -15.07 -8.17 -3.59
N LEU A 187 -13.90 -8.60 -3.15
CA LEU A 187 -13.25 -9.80 -3.67
C LEU A 187 -13.87 -11.06 -3.07
N THR A 188 -14.03 -12.08 -3.90
CA THR A 188 -14.54 -13.40 -3.51
C THR A 188 -13.88 -14.48 -4.36
N ASN A 189 -13.62 -15.66 -3.77
CA ASN A 189 -13.04 -16.79 -4.49
C ASN A 189 -14.10 -17.75 -5.03
N ASP A 190 -15.27 -17.79 -4.41
CA ASP A 190 -16.34 -18.78 -4.64
C ASP A 190 -17.71 -18.14 -4.85
N GLY A 191 -17.87 -16.85 -4.57
CA GLY A 191 -19.15 -16.13 -4.59
C GLY A 191 -19.90 -16.16 -3.26
N ASP A 192 -19.50 -17.05 -2.35
CA ASP A 192 -20.17 -17.27 -1.06
C ASP A 192 -19.47 -16.51 0.07
N HIS A 193 -18.14 -16.39 -0.01
CA HIS A 193 -17.33 -15.73 1.02
C HIS A 193 -16.75 -14.41 0.52
N ILE A 194 -17.05 -13.34 1.26
CA ILE A 194 -16.45 -12.02 1.06
C ILE A 194 -15.09 -12.00 1.76
N LEU A 195 -14.05 -11.56 1.04
CA LEU A 195 -12.68 -11.47 1.56
C LEU A 195 -12.36 -10.06 2.05
N GLU A 196 -12.27 -9.11 1.12
CA GLU A 196 -11.91 -7.71 1.35
C GLU A 196 -12.37 -6.86 0.14
N GLY A 197 -12.29 -5.54 0.26
CA GLY A 197 -12.48 -4.66 -0.89
C GLY A 197 -11.25 -4.65 -1.81
N ALA A 198 -11.43 -4.25 -3.07
CA ALA A 198 -10.31 -4.12 -4.01
C ALA A 198 -9.26 -3.09 -3.57
N VAL A 199 -9.67 -2.11 -2.75
CA VAL A 199 -8.81 -1.04 -2.20
C VAL A 199 -9.00 -0.84 -0.68
N THR A 200 -10.06 -1.35 -0.07
CA THR A 200 -10.37 -1.20 1.36
C THR A 200 -10.51 -2.53 2.10
N ASN A 201 -10.49 -2.46 3.44
CA ASN A 201 -11.00 -3.54 4.28
C ASN A 201 -12.51 -3.34 4.48
N PHE A 202 -13.24 -4.43 4.72
CA PHE A 202 -14.68 -4.43 4.96
C PHE A 202 -15.00 -4.94 6.37
N PHE A 203 -16.00 -4.32 7.01
CA PHE A 203 -16.46 -4.68 8.34
C PHE A 203 -17.99 -4.73 8.36
N VAL A 204 -18.55 -5.72 9.05
CA VAL A 204 -20.01 -5.86 9.25
C VAL A 204 -20.33 -5.60 10.72
N VAL A 205 -21.32 -4.76 10.97
CA VAL A 205 -21.88 -4.57 12.31
C VAL A 205 -23.17 -5.37 12.40
N CYS A 206 -23.16 -6.43 13.20
CA CYS A 206 -24.34 -7.23 13.48
C CYS A 206 -25.00 -6.75 14.77
N GLN A 207 -26.33 -6.69 14.80
CA GLN A 207 -27.04 -6.55 16.06
C GLN A 207 -26.75 -7.78 16.91
N GLN A 208 -26.35 -7.57 18.17
CA GLN A 208 -26.18 -8.67 19.10
C GLN A 208 -27.56 -9.31 19.34
N ALA A 209 -27.73 -10.56 18.91
CA ALA A 209 -28.92 -11.33 19.28
C ALA A 209 -28.98 -11.38 20.81
N SER A 210 -30.14 -11.06 21.37
CA SER A 210 -30.43 -11.12 22.81
C SER A 210 -29.88 -12.42 23.41
N PRO A 211 -29.25 -12.40 24.59
CA PRO A 211 -28.68 -13.61 25.17
C PRO A 211 -29.82 -14.51 25.62
N THR A 212 -30.14 -15.52 24.83
CA THR A 212 -30.99 -16.63 25.26
C THR A 212 -30.35 -17.93 24.77
N TYR A 213 -29.33 -18.31 25.55
CA TYR A 213 -28.75 -19.64 25.76
C TYR A 213 -27.72 -20.23 24.78
N PHE A 214 -26.62 -20.64 25.43
CA PHE A 214 -25.52 -21.56 25.09
C PHE A 214 -24.36 -21.11 24.19
N LEU A 215 -23.21 -20.96 24.87
CA LEU A 215 -21.87 -20.99 24.30
C LEU A 215 -21.66 -22.23 23.42
N SER A 216 -21.18 -22.01 22.21
CA SER A 216 -20.15 -22.86 21.62
C SER A 216 -19.13 -21.98 20.90
N MET A 217 -17.96 -21.81 21.52
CA MET A 217 -16.79 -21.24 20.87
C MET A 217 -16.26 -22.26 19.85
N LYS A 218 -16.27 -21.91 18.55
CA LYS A 218 -15.23 -22.31 17.60
C LYS A 218 -15.06 -21.24 16.51
N GLY A 219 -13.83 -20.82 16.28
CA GLY A 219 -13.49 -19.98 15.13
C GLY A 219 -12.19 -19.21 15.25
N THR A 220 -11.07 -19.91 15.32
CA THR A 220 -9.73 -19.35 15.08
C THR A 220 -9.64 -18.95 13.60
N PHE A 221 -9.50 -17.65 13.30
CA PHE A 221 -9.11 -17.20 11.97
C PHE A 221 -7.58 -17.13 11.91
N LEU A 222 -6.99 -18.01 11.09
CA LEU A 222 -5.63 -17.90 10.57
C LEU A 222 -5.62 -16.94 9.37
#